data_AF-A0A2C9M5M5-F1
#
_entry.id   AF-A0A2C9M5M5-F1
#
_cell.length_a   1.000
_cell.length_b   1.000
_cell.length_c   1.000
_cell.angle_alpha   90.00
_cell.angle_beta   90.00
_cell.angle_gamma   90.00
#
_symmetry.space_group_name_H-M   'P 1'
#
loop_
_entity.id
_entity.type
_entity.pdbx_description
1 polymer ?
#
loop_
_entity_poly.entity_id
_entity_poly.type
_entity_poly.pdbx_seq_one_letter_code
_entity_poly.pdbx_strand_id
1 'polypeptide(L)'
;MGHQLPTLKPKKLYFLSADDHSHHIHIIESLINYLELHCYCNVVYPARAEDIHNFDSPYSWFINHISSSDHIIFVNSVGAQKLIEANLNKTVYRNRVLGPEGDLFTECVKHFFKDNKARDKVINIFFEGNQNESRYIASSFTFQIPRNLPEFVLKLHSLNLKDKEKYN
;
A
#
# COMPACT_ATOMS: atom_id res chain seq x y z
N MET A 1 28.15 14.75 -24.28
CA MET A 1 27.37 15.58 -23.35
C MET A 1 26.93 14.67 -22.22
N GLY A 2 27.37 14.90 -20.99
CA GLY A 2 27.05 14.02 -19.86
C GLY A 2 25.57 14.15 -19.50
N HIS A 3 24.79 13.09 -19.69
CA HIS A 3 23.42 13.04 -19.19
C HIS A 3 23.48 12.91 -17.68
N GLN A 4 23.13 13.98 -16.97
CA GLN A 4 23.00 14.00 -15.52
C GLN A 4 21.88 13.02 -15.13
N LEU A 5 22.18 12.08 -14.25
CA LEU A 5 21.19 11.14 -13.72
C LEU A 5 20.06 11.90 -13.02
N PRO A 6 18.79 11.47 -13.14
CA PRO A 6 17.74 12.01 -12.31
C PRO A 6 18.13 11.90 -10.84
N THR A 7 18.08 13.01 -10.09
CA THR A 7 18.28 12.92 -8.64
C THR A 7 17.06 12.23 -8.04
N LEU A 8 17.24 11.00 -7.55
CA LEU A 8 16.20 10.28 -6.83
C LEU A 8 15.83 11.05 -5.56
N LYS A 9 14.53 11.16 -5.27
CA LYS A 9 14.01 11.75 -4.03
C LYS A 9 13.36 10.66 -3.19
N PRO A 10 13.38 10.77 -1.85
CA PRO A 10 12.67 9.83 -1.00
C PRO A 10 11.19 9.77 -1.39
N LYS A 11 10.62 8.56 -1.44
CA LYS A 11 9.19 8.37 -1.70
C LYS A 11 8.45 7.94 -0.45
N LYS A 12 7.41 8.69 -0.06
CA LYS A 12 6.57 8.32 1.07
C LYS A 12 5.45 7.40 0.60
N LEU A 13 5.40 6.19 1.16
CA LEU A 13 4.44 5.16 0.79
C LEU A 13 3.52 4.87 1.96
N TYR A 14 2.21 4.80 1.73
CA TYR A 14 1.26 4.28 2.72
C TYR A 14 0.88 2.85 2.35
N PHE A 15 1.17 1.87 3.21
CA PHE A 15 0.79 0.48 3.00
C PHE A 15 -0.59 0.20 3.60
N LEU A 16 -1.50 -0.26 2.75
CA LEU A 16 -2.82 -0.72 3.14
C LEU A 16 -2.95 -2.21 2.84
N SER A 17 -2.96 -3.02 3.89
CA SER A 17 -3.16 -4.46 3.82
C SER A 17 -4.19 -4.92 4.84
N ALA A 18 -4.93 -5.95 4.48
CA ALA A 18 -5.62 -6.75 5.47
C ALA A 18 -4.66 -7.81 6.02
N ASP A 19 -4.78 -8.11 7.30
CA ASP A 19 -4.03 -9.22 7.86
C ASP A 19 -4.77 -10.55 7.58
N ASP A 20 -4.25 -11.32 6.65
CA ASP A 20 -4.82 -12.63 6.29
C ASP A 20 -4.33 -13.73 7.25
N HIS A 21 -3.02 -13.97 7.29
CA HIS A 21 -2.34 -14.96 8.14
C HIS A 21 -0.88 -14.55 8.39
N SER A 22 -0.19 -15.22 9.31
CA SER A 22 1.19 -14.86 9.72
C SER A 22 2.18 -14.80 8.56
N HIS A 23 2.12 -15.76 7.64
CA HIS A 23 2.98 -15.75 6.44
C HIS A 23 2.73 -14.54 5.52
N HIS A 24 1.48 -14.09 5.37
CA HIS A 24 1.14 -12.91 4.58
C HIS A 24 1.72 -11.63 5.21
N ILE A 25 1.58 -11.50 6.54
CA ILE A 25 2.18 -10.41 7.30
C ILE A 25 3.70 -10.38 7.09
N HIS A 26 4.35 -11.54 7.23
CA HIS A 26 5.81 -11.65 7.05
C HIS A 26 6.29 -11.24 5.64
N ILE A 27 5.53 -11.61 4.60
CA ILE A 27 5.84 -11.21 3.22
C ILE A 27 5.73 -9.69 3.06
N ILE A 28 4.65 -9.08 3.56
CA ILE A 28 4.48 -7.62 3.53
C ILE A 28 5.63 -6.92 4.25
N GLU A 29 5.95 -7.39 5.46
CA GLU A 29 7.04 -6.86 6.26
C GLU A 29 8.40 -6.94 5.56
N SER A 30 8.66 -8.05 4.86
CA SER A 30 9.87 -8.24 4.07
C SER A 30 9.94 -7.26 2.89
N LEU A 31 8.81 -7.03 2.20
CA LEU A 31 8.73 -6.04 1.13
C LEU A 31 8.94 -4.62 1.66
N ILE A 32 8.33 -4.26 2.79
CA ILE A 32 8.49 -2.94 3.42
C ILE A 32 9.97 -2.71 3.75
N ASN A 33 10.62 -3.66 4.43
CA ASN A 33 12.03 -3.56 4.78
C ASN A 33 12.91 -3.40 3.53
N TYR A 34 12.62 -4.15 2.45
CA TYR A 34 13.32 -4.01 1.19
C TYR A 34 13.19 -2.60 0.60
N LEU A 35 11.97 -2.03 0.60
CA LEU A 35 11.72 -0.69 0.05
C LEU A 35 12.44 0.41 0.86
N GLU A 36 12.45 0.29 2.18
CA GLU A 36 13.11 1.23 3.08
C GLU A 36 14.64 1.16 2.95
N LEU A 37 15.20 -0.06 2.96
CA LEU A 37 16.64 -0.27 2.93
C LEU A 37 17.27 -0.06 1.55
N HIS A 38 16.56 -0.41 0.48
CA HIS A 38 17.15 -0.53 -0.85
C HIS A 38 16.49 0.33 -1.92
N CYS A 39 15.31 0.91 -1.67
CA CYS A 39 14.57 1.66 -2.69
C CYS A 39 14.31 3.12 -2.34
N TYR A 40 14.98 3.66 -1.31
CA TYR A 40 14.86 5.07 -0.91
C TYR A 40 13.39 5.48 -0.66
N CYS A 41 12.65 4.61 0.01
CA CYS A 41 11.25 4.81 0.37
C CYS A 41 11.11 5.00 1.89
N ASN A 42 10.18 5.85 2.30
CA ASN A 42 9.75 5.99 3.69
C ASN A 42 8.36 5.38 3.80
N VAL A 43 8.22 4.27 4.52
CA VAL A 43 6.95 3.54 4.56
C VAL A 43 6.17 3.86 5.83
N VAL A 44 4.90 4.20 5.66
CA VAL A 44 3.90 4.23 6.72
C VAL A 44 3.10 2.95 6.64
N TYR A 45 3.17 2.14 7.69
CA TYR A 45 2.44 0.89 7.79
C TYR A 45 1.72 0.80 9.14
N PRO A 46 0.37 0.79 9.19
CA PRO A 46 -0.38 0.86 10.45
C PRO A 46 0.01 -0.19 11.48
N ALA A 47 0.34 -1.43 11.06
CA ALA A 47 0.71 -2.48 11.99
C ALA A 47 2.08 -2.25 12.68
N ARG A 48 2.86 -1.26 12.24
CA ARG A 48 4.14 -0.82 12.84
C ARG A 48 4.07 0.62 13.36
N ALA A 49 2.90 1.25 13.34
CA ALA A 49 2.78 2.67 13.65
C ALA A 49 2.83 2.92 15.16
N GLU A 50 3.94 3.43 15.65
CA GLU A 50 4.09 3.86 17.04
C GLU A 50 3.52 5.27 17.28
N ASP A 51 3.37 6.07 16.21
CA ASP A 51 2.93 7.46 16.26
C ASP A 51 1.41 7.63 16.22
N ILE A 52 0.64 6.54 16.12
CA ILE A 52 -0.82 6.58 15.99
C ILE A 52 -1.52 7.23 17.19
N HIS A 53 -0.95 7.07 18.39
CA HIS A 53 -1.45 7.70 19.61
C HIS A 53 -1.12 9.20 19.73
N ASN A 54 -0.29 9.75 18.82
CA ASN A 54 0.04 11.18 18.80
C ASN A 54 -1.04 12.03 18.10
N PHE A 55 -2.13 11.41 17.65
CA PHE A 55 -3.23 12.05 16.95
C PHE A 55 -4.51 11.97 17.77
N ASP A 56 -5.43 12.91 17.56
CA ASP A 56 -6.72 12.97 18.25
C ASP A 56 -7.58 11.71 18.01
N SER A 57 -7.35 11.02 16.89
CA SER A 57 -7.98 9.75 16.56
C SER A 57 -7.15 8.92 15.56
N PRO A 58 -7.33 7.58 15.54
CA PRO A 58 -6.75 6.72 14.50
C PRO A 58 -7.14 7.16 13.08
N TYR A 59 -8.36 7.70 12.91
CA TYR A 59 -8.82 8.25 11.63
C TYR A 59 -8.04 9.50 11.20
N SER A 60 -7.75 10.42 12.13
CA SER A 60 -6.93 11.61 11.82
C SER A 60 -5.48 11.25 11.47
N TRP A 61 -4.89 10.27 12.16
CA TRP A 61 -3.59 9.71 11.82
C TRP A 61 -3.60 9.18 10.38
N PHE A 62 -4.62 8.39 10.05
CA PHE A 62 -4.84 7.82 8.73
C PHE A 62 -4.92 8.89 7.62
N ILE A 63 -5.79 9.89 7.79
CA ILE A 63 -5.98 10.95 6.78
C ILE A 63 -4.69 11.74 6.56
N ASN A 64 -3.95 12.03 7.63
CA ASN A 64 -2.68 12.73 7.54
C ASN A 64 -1.65 11.95 6.69
N HIS A 65 -1.54 10.64 6.91
CA HIS A 65 -0.57 9.82 6.18
C HIS A 65 -0.97 9.51 4.75
N ILE A 66 -2.25 9.27 4.46
CA ILE A 66 -2.73 9.17 3.07
C ILE A 66 -2.48 10.47 2.30
N SER A 67 -2.82 11.61 2.90
CA SER A 67 -2.71 12.92 2.23
C SER A 67 -1.25 13.25 1.89
N SER A 68 -0.33 12.94 2.80
CA SER A 68 1.10 13.22 2.66
C SER A 68 1.90 12.18 1.87
N SER A 69 1.33 11.00 1.57
CA SER A 69 2.04 9.97 0.81
C SER A 69 2.05 10.26 -0.70
N ASP A 70 3.15 9.90 -1.35
CA ASP A 70 3.29 9.92 -2.81
C ASP A 70 2.41 8.84 -3.45
N HIS A 71 2.47 7.63 -2.88
CA HIS A 71 1.72 6.47 -3.35
C HIS A 71 1.07 5.74 -2.18
N ILE A 72 -0.04 5.08 -2.48
CA ILE A 72 -0.76 4.23 -1.54
C ILE A 72 -0.67 2.80 -2.10
N ILE A 73 0.00 1.93 -1.39
CA ILE A 73 0.20 0.55 -1.79
C ILE A 73 -0.94 -0.27 -1.24
N PHE A 74 -1.88 -0.63 -2.12
CA PHE A 74 -3.00 -1.49 -1.78
C PHE A 74 -2.61 -2.96 -2.00
N VAL A 75 -2.56 -3.72 -0.91
CA VAL A 75 -2.27 -5.15 -0.96
C VAL A 75 -3.58 -5.91 -1.19
N ASN A 76 -3.73 -6.46 -2.39
CA ASN A 76 -4.88 -7.30 -2.74
C ASN A 76 -4.67 -8.71 -2.20
N SER A 77 -5.55 -9.10 -1.28
CA SER A 77 -5.52 -10.36 -0.53
C SER A 77 -6.94 -10.86 -0.25
N VAL A 78 -7.05 -12.12 0.16
CA VAL A 78 -8.33 -12.76 0.51
C VAL A 78 -9.03 -11.97 1.61
N GLY A 79 -8.28 -11.55 2.64
CA GLY A 79 -8.80 -10.75 3.74
C GLY A 79 -9.26 -9.37 3.30
N ALA A 80 -8.50 -8.72 2.41
CA ALA A 80 -8.87 -7.42 1.84
C ALA A 80 -10.17 -7.52 1.05
N GLN A 81 -10.30 -8.54 0.20
CA GLN A 81 -11.53 -8.84 -0.54
C GLN A 81 -12.72 -9.01 0.39
N LYS A 82 -12.62 -9.87 1.41
CA LYS A 82 -13.73 -10.14 2.34
C LYS A 82 -14.16 -8.90 3.13
N LEU A 83 -13.20 -8.08 3.56
CA LEU A 83 -13.50 -6.82 4.24
C LEU A 83 -14.21 -5.82 3.32
N ILE A 84 -13.77 -5.71 2.06
CA ILE A 84 -14.42 -4.84 1.08
C ILE A 84 -15.85 -5.34 0.77
N GLU A 85 -16.03 -6.64 0.50
CA GLU A 85 -17.33 -7.23 0.25
C GLU A 85 -18.28 -7.02 1.42
N ALA A 86 -17.80 -7.19 2.65
CA ALA A 86 -18.58 -6.95 3.84
C ALA A 86 -19.01 -5.48 3.96
N ASN A 87 -18.09 -4.55 3.71
CA ASN A 87 -18.38 -3.13 3.71
C ASN A 87 -19.41 -2.73 2.63
N LEU A 88 -19.29 -3.28 1.41
CA LEU A 88 -20.24 -3.03 0.31
C LEU A 88 -21.63 -3.61 0.60
N ASN A 89 -21.68 -4.81 1.18
CA ASN A 89 -22.92 -5.51 1.50
C ASN A 89 -23.55 -5.06 2.83
N LYS A 90 -22.93 -4.11 3.54
CA LYS A 90 -23.32 -3.68 4.91
C LYS A 90 -23.39 -4.85 5.89
N THR A 91 -22.55 -5.86 5.71
CA THR A 91 -22.43 -7.01 6.60
C THR A 91 -21.19 -6.87 7.48
N VAL A 92 -21.19 -7.52 8.63
CA VAL A 92 -20.05 -7.49 9.56
C VAL A 92 -19.14 -8.67 9.27
N TYR A 93 -17.93 -8.43 8.78
CA TYR A 93 -16.86 -9.42 8.74
C TYR A 93 -15.91 -9.20 9.90
N ARG A 94 -16.15 -9.91 11.02
CA ARG A 94 -15.23 -9.92 12.17
C ARG A 94 -14.19 -11.01 11.96
N ASN A 95 -13.07 -10.65 11.35
CA ASN A 95 -11.96 -11.59 11.23
C ASN A 95 -11.08 -11.62 12.51
N ARG A 96 -11.20 -10.61 13.40
CA ARG A 96 -10.33 -10.42 14.58
C ARG A 96 -11.01 -9.62 15.69
N VAL A 97 -10.50 -9.77 16.91
CA VAL A 97 -10.66 -8.77 17.98
C VAL A 97 -9.84 -7.56 17.57
N LEU A 98 -10.48 -6.41 17.36
CA LEU A 98 -9.79 -5.18 16.99
C LEU A 98 -8.93 -4.71 18.17
N GLY A 99 -7.67 -4.36 17.89
CA GLY A 99 -6.83 -3.64 18.84
C GLY A 99 -7.32 -2.20 19.05
N PRO A 100 -6.63 -1.42 19.90
CA PRO A 100 -7.00 -0.03 20.19
C PRO A 100 -7.04 0.87 18.94
N GLU A 101 -6.33 0.51 17.87
CA GLU A 101 -6.28 1.25 16.60
C GLU A 101 -7.58 1.16 15.77
N GLY A 102 -8.46 0.19 16.06
CA GLY A 102 -9.69 -0.05 15.31
C GLY A 102 -9.48 -0.66 13.91
N ASP A 103 -10.55 -0.71 13.11
CA ASP A 103 -10.53 -1.24 11.73
C ASP A 103 -10.14 -0.12 10.74
N LEU A 104 -8.85 0.23 10.75
CA LEU A 104 -8.31 1.23 9.82
C LEU A 104 -8.48 0.80 8.36
N PHE A 105 -8.44 -0.49 8.07
CA PHE A 105 -8.56 -0.98 6.70
C PHE A 105 -9.91 -0.61 6.08
N THR A 106 -11.00 -0.90 6.78
CA THR A 106 -12.35 -0.56 6.30
C THR A 106 -12.57 0.94 6.20
N GLU A 107 -12.03 1.73 7.14
CA GLU A 107 -12.10 3.20 7.05
C GLU A 107 -11.30 3.74 5.85
N CYS A 108 -10.15 3.15 5.51
CA CYS A 108 -9.40 3.48 4.30
C CYS A 108 -10.22 3.23 3.04
N VAL A 109 -10.83 2.04 2.95
CA VAL A 109 -11.66 1.63 1.81
C VAL A 109 -12.84 2.59 1.63
N LYS A 110 -13.55 2.94 2.71
CA LYS A 110 -14.64 3.92 2.67
C LYS A 110 -14.17 5.29 2.19
N HIS A 111 -12.97 5.71 2.57
CA HIS A 111 -12.39 6.97 2.13
C HIS A 111 -12.08 6.96 0.63
N PHE A 112 -11.48 5.90 0.08
CA PHE A 112 -11.22 5.79 -1.36
C PHE A 112 -12.47 5.78 -2.22
N PHE A 113 -13.58 5.23 -1.72
CA PHE A 113 -14.85 5.29 -2.44
C PHE A 113 -15.46 6.71 -2.46
N LYS A 114 -15.01 7.62 -1.59
CA LYS A 114 -15.51 8.99 -1.49
C LYS A 114 -14.60 10.04 -2.14
N ASP A 115 -13.27 9.85 -2.08
CA ASP A 115 -12.28 10.79 -2.61
C ASP A 115 -11.53 10.23 -3.84
N ASN A 116 -11.87 10.76 -5.01
CA ASN A 116 -11.24 10.38 -6.27
C ASN A 116 -9.75 10.75 -6.34
N LYS A 117 -9.28 11.78 -5.63
CA LYS A 117 -7.86 12.20 -5.69
C LYS A 117 -6.95 11.22 -4.95
N ALA A 118 -7.44 10.63 -3.86
CA ALA A 118 -6.71 9.60 -3.14
C ALA A 118 -6.52 8.34 -4.01
N ARG A 119 -7.50 8.05 -4.87
CA ARG A 119 -7.48 6.90 -5.78
C ARG A 119 -6.36 6.97 -6.83
N ASP A 120 -6.01 8.15 -7.32
CA ASP A 120 -4.96 8.34 -8.33
C ASP A 120 -3.56 7.95 -7.82
N LYS A 121 -3.37 7.96 -6.48
CA LYS A 121 -2.14 7.53 -5.81
C LYS A 121 -2.07 6.03 -5.57
N VAL A 122 -3.17 5.30 -5.78
CA VAL A 122 -3.25 3.88 -5.44
C VAL A 122 -2.45 3.05 -6.45
N ILE A 123 -1.55 2.22 -5.96
CA ILE A 123 -0.89 1.15 -6.70
C ILE A 123 -1.33 -0.17 -6.08
N ASN A 124 -1.94 -1.02 -6.89
CA ASN A 124 -2.33 -2.35 -6.43
C ASN A 124 -1.14 -3.30 -6.52
N ILE A 125 -0.94 -4.10 -5.47
CA ILE A 125 -0.01 -5.24 -5.51
C ILE A 125 -0.73 -6.51 -5.07
N PHE A 126 -0.25 -7.66 -5.53
CA PHE A 126 -0.70 -8.96 -5.04
C PHE A 126 0.46 -9.95 -5.05
N PHE A 127 0.37 -10.98 -4.21
CA PHE A 127 1.37 -12.04 -4.14
C PHE A 127 0.90 -13.28 -4.92
N GLU A 128 1.83 -14.15 -5.28
CA GLU A 128 1.53 -15.40 -5.98
C GLU A 128 0.54 -16.25 -5.18
N GLY A 129 -0.50 -16.80 -5.84
CA GLY A 129 -1.63 -17.47 -5.20
C GLY A 129 -2.93 -16.65 -5.18
N ASN A 130 -2.86 -15.31 -5.31
CA ASN A 130 -4.03 -14.41 -5.23
C ASN A 130 -4.60 -13.97 -6.59
N GLN A 131 -4.39 -14.76 -7.67
CA GLN A 131 -4.61 -14.30 -9.06
C GLN A 131 -6.10 -14.14 -9.47
N ASN A 132 -7.04 -14.73 -8.72
CA ASN A 132 -8.47 -14.73 -9.04
C ASN A 132 -9.29 -13.65 -8.33
N GLU A 133 -8.63 -12.74 -7.60
CA GLU A 133 -9.33 -11.90 -6.64
C GLU A 133 -9.67 -10.54 -7.24
N SER A 134 -10.94 -10.19 -7.11
CA SER A 134 -11.58 -9.10 -7.83
C SER A 134 -10.89 -7.77 -7.51
N ARG A 135 -10.59 -6.96 -8.54
CA ARG A 135 -9.95 -5.65 -8.39
C ARG A 135 -10.96 -4.62 -7.90
N TYR A 136 -11.34 -4.71 -6.62
CA TYR A 136 -12.38 -3.86 -6.05
C TYR A 136 -12.01 -2.38 -6.01
N ILE A 137 -10.73 -2.07 -5.88
CA ILE A 137 -10.21 -0.72 -6.08
C ILE A 137 -9.60 -0.66 -7.47
N ALA A 138 -10.30 -0.02 -8.42
CA ALA A 138 -9.70 0.19 -9.73
C ALA A 138 -8.52 1.15 -9.58
N SER A 139 -7.33 0.64 -9.91
CA SER A 139 -6.09 1.38 -10.06
C SER A 139 -5.55 1.14 -11.46
N SER A 140 -4.92 2.15 -12.04
CA SER A 140 -4.21 2.05 -13.32
C SER A 140 -2.93 1.21 -13.24
N PHE A 141 -2.44 0.90 -12.02
CA PHE A 141 -1.19 0.19 -11.81
C PHE A 141 -1.42 -1.02 -10.90
N THR A 142 -1.14 -2.21 -11.43
CA THR A 142 -1.25 -3.47 -10.68
C THR A 142 0.00 -4.31 -10.93
N PHE A 143 0.65 -4.77 -9.87
CA PHE A 143 1.89 -5.54 -9.94
C PHE A 143 1.80 -6.85 -9.14
N GLN A 144 2.33 -7.94 -9.69
CA GLN A 144 2.52 -9.18 -8.95
C GLN A 144 3.90 -9.15 -8.27
N ILE A 145 3.98 -9.28 -6.95
CA ILE A 145 5.26 -9.33 -6.23
C ILE A 145 5.58 -10.79 -5.89
N PRO A 146 6.82 -11.27 -6.10
CA PRO A 146 8.01 -10.53 -6.53
C PRO A 146 8.19 -10.41 -8.06
N ARG A 147 7.33 -11.02 -8.87
CA ARG A 147 7.49 -11.12 -10.34
C ARG A 147 7.74 -9.79 -11.06
N ASN A 148 7.05 -8.74 -10.64
CA ASN A 148 7.11 -7.39 -11.20
C ASN A 148 7.76 -6.39 -10.25
N LEU A 149 8.62 -6.85 -9.32
CA LEU A 149 9.29 -5.98 -8.36
C LEU A 149 10.10 -4.85 -9.05
N PRO A 150 10.87 -5.10 -10.13
CA PRO A 150 11.59 -4.03 -10.82
C PRO A 150 10.67 -2.95 -11.40
N GLU A 151 9.59 -3.35 -12.09
CA GLU A 151 8.62 -2.42 -12.68
C GLU A 151 7.86 -1.63 -11.60
N PHE A 152 7.56 -2.29 -10.49
CA PHE A 152 6.96 -1.66 -9.32
C PHE A 152 7.87 -0.55 -8.76
N VAL A 153 9.16 -0.85 -8.52
CA VAL A 153 10.12 0.15 -8.01
C VAL A 153 10.31 1.31 -8.98
N LEU A 154 10.41 1.04 -10.29
CA LEU A 154 10.46 2.10 -11.31
C LEU A 154 9.21 2.99 -11.25
N LYS A 155 8.03 2.38 -11.08
CA LYS A 155 6.78 3.12 -10.95
C LYS A 155 6.75 4.02 -9.71
N LEU A 156 7.25 3.57 -8.57
CA LEU A 156 7.33 4.38 -7.34
C LEU A 156 8.10 5.68 -7.56
N HIS A 157 9.20 5.59 -8.31
CA HIS A 157 10.08 6.72 -8.60
C HIS A 157 9.73 7.49 -9.88
N SER A 158 8.64 7.12 -10.57
CA SER A 158 8.27 7.68 -11.87
C SER A 158 9.39 7.58 -12.92
N LEU A 159 10.15 6.48 -12.85
CA LEU A 159 11.21 6.14 -13.78
C LEU A 159 10.68 5.24 -14.90
N ASN A 160 11.37 5.24 -16.03
CA ASN A 160 11.11 4.32 -17.13
C ASN A 160 12.25 3.30 -17.29
N LEU A 161 12.05 2.28 -18.14
CA LEU A 161 13.06 1.23 -18.37
C LEU A 161 14.38 1.77 -18.94
N LYS A 162 14.40 2.92 -19.64
CA LYS A 162 15.65 3.53 -20.13
C LYS A 162 16.46 4.19 -19.00
N ASP A 163 15.81 4.51 -17.88
CA ASP A 163 16.50 4.98 -16.67
C ASP A 163 17.08 3.82 -15.86
N LYS A 164 16.63 2.58 -16.08
CA LYS A 164 17.19 1.38 -15.43
C LYS A 164 18.66 1.16 -15.78
N GLU A 165 19.05 1.40 -17.03
CA GLU A 165 20.43 1.22 -17.51
C GLU A 165 21.44 2.19 -16.86
N LYS A 166 20.92 3.23 -16.21
CA LYS A 166 21.69 4.35 -15.68
C LYS A 166 22.05 4.22 -14.18
N TYR A 167 21.45 3.26 -13.48
CA TYR A 167 21.70 2.98 -12.06
C TYR A 167 22.29 1.58 -11.81
N ASN A 168 22.79 0.92 -12.87
CA ASN A 168 23.58 -0.31 -12.78
C ASN A 168 25.07 0.03 -12.60
#